data_AF-A0A2A6F7H2-F1
#
_entry.id   AF-A0A2A6F7H2-F1
#
_cell.length_a   1.000
_cell.length_b   1.000
_cell.length_c   1.000
_cell.angle_alpha   90.00
_cell.angle_beta   90.00
_cell.angle_gamma   90.00
#
_symmetry.space_group_name_H-M   'P 1'
#
loop_
_entity.id
_entity.type
_entity.pdbx_description
1 polymer ?
#
loop_
_entity_poly.entity_id
_entity_poly.type
_entity_poly.pdbx_seq_one_letter_code
_entity_poly.pdbx_strand_id
1 'polypeptide(L)'
;MPEIQTVDPAVSRAKFDRQIGWFQTQAGAYRAQGCFLIEARFPTAFFIFAPPKIRPQIIGAAVEIDFSNYDLRPPSVVFVDPFTRRPVARKDLLLSMLRRPHLPGTPPDMISVLMQQKALSLSDFLQANSAEHTPFLCMAGVREYHDNPAHSGDSWLLHRGSGEGCLAFILDKIIKYGTGPVEQIQYQFQISVGAMVVPPSAIPE
;
A
#
# COMPACT_ATOMS: atom_id res chain seq x y z
N MET A 1 -22.41 -0.91 4.40
CA MET A 1 -23.56 -0.35 3.68
C MET A 1 -23.04 0.30 2.41
N PRO A 2 -23.69 0.15 1.25
CA PRO A 2 -23.27 0.87 0.05
C PRO A 2 -23.31 2.38 0.32
N GLU A 3 -22.24 3.06 -0.04
CA GLU A 3 -22.10 4.50 0.20
C GLU A 3 -23.14 5.27 -0.61
N ILE A 4 -23.81 6.24 0.02
CA ILE A 4 -24.77 7.10 -0.68
C ILE A 4 -23.98 8.01 -1.63
N GLN A 5 -24.32 7.97 -2.91
CA GLN A 5 -23.75 8.90 -3.89
C GLN A 5 -24.30 10.30 -3.64
N THR A 6 -23.43 11.23 -3.21
CA THR A 6 -23.75 12.63 -2.88
C THR A 6 -23.28 13.61 -3.95
N VAL A 7 -22.27 13.22 -4.74
CA VAL A 7 -21.80 13.98 -5.91
C VAL A 7 -22.56 13.49 -7.15
N ASP A 8 -22.82 14.37 -8.12
CA ASP A 8 -23.27 13.91 -9.43
C ASP A 8 -22.28 12.87 -10.00
N PRO A 9 -22.72 11.63 -10.30
CA PRO A 9 -21.86 10.59 -10.88
C PRO A 9 -21.08 11.05 -12.11
N ALA A 10 -21.63 11.98 -12.91
CA ALA A 10 -20.96 12.51 -14.09
C ALA A 10 -19.69 13.30 -13.73
N VAL A 11 -19.69 14.03 -12.60
CA VAL A 11 -18.51 14.78 -12.13
C VAL A 11 -17.41 13.82 -11.68
N SER A 12 -17.76 12.84 -10.85
CA SER A 12 -16.80 11.82 -10.40
C SER A 12 -16.26 11.00 -11.57
N ARG A 13 -17.12 10.66 -12.55
CA ARG A 13 -16.72 9.95 -13.77
C ARG A 13 -15.75 10.77 -14.61
N ALA A 14 -16.05 12.03 -14.90
CA ALA A 14 -15.17 12.89 -15.68
C ALA A 14 -13.78 13.02 -15.03
N LYS A 15 -13.73 13.11 -13.70
CA LYS A 15 -12.47 13.11 -12.96
C LYS A 15 -11.76 11.75 -13.02
N PHE A 16 -12.47 10.64 -12.83
CA PHE A 16 -11.93 9.30 -12.97
C PHE A 16 -11.29 9.09 -14.36
N ASP A 17 -12.04 9.42 -15.43
CA ASP A 17 -11.57 9.27 -16.81
C ASP A 17 -10.32 10.11 -17.05
N ARG A 18 -10.25 11.33 -16.50
CA ARG A 18 -9.04 12.17 -16.55
C ARG A 18 -7.84 11.54 -15.85
N GLN A 19 -8.04 10.96 -14.66
CA GLN A 19 -6.96 10.31 -13.89
C GLN A 19 -6.45 9.06 -14.61
N ILE A 20 -7.35 8.20 -15.10
CA ILE A 20 -7.00 6.98 -15.82
C ILE A 20 -6.35 7.31 -17.17
N GLY A 21 -6.90 8.27 -17.91
CA GLY A 21 -6.31 8.73 -19.16
C GLY A 21 -4.89 9.26 -18.97
N TRP A 22 -4.66 10.07 -17.93
CA TRP A 22 -3.31 10.51 -17.58
C TRP A 22 -2.38 9.33 -17.25
N PHE A 23 -2.82 8.39 -16.41
CA PHE A 23 -2.01 7.22 -16.04
C PHE A 23 -1.62 6.39 -17.26
N GLN A 24 -2.54 6.18 -18.21
CA GLN A 24 -2.26 5.45 -19.45
C GLN A 24 -1.13 6.07 -20.27
N THR A 25 -1.03 7.40 -20.31
CA THR A 25 0.10 8.09 -20.98
C THR A 25 1.45 7.84 -20.27
N GLN A 26 1.43 7.55 -18.96
CA GLN A 26 2.61 7.31 -18.12
C GLN A 26 2.82 5.82 -17.81
N ALA A 27 2.02 4.91 -18.38
CA ALA A 27 1.99 3.50 -17.99
C ALA A 27 3.36 2.81 -18.10
N GLY A 28 4.18 3.20 -19.08
CA GLY A 28 5.55 2.68 -19.22
C GLY A 28 6.45 3.05 -18.04
N ALA A 29 6.37 4.29 -17.56
CA ALA A 29 7.17 4.78 -16.43
C ALA A 29 6.73 4.12 -15.11
N TYR A 30 5.42 3.96 -14.90
CA TYR A 30 4.89 3.24 -13.74
C TYR A 30 5.23 1.75 -13.77
N ARG A 31 5.17 1.12 -14.95
CA ARG A 31 5.56 -0.28 -15.13
C ARG A 31 7.03 -0.52 -14.76
N ALA A 32 7.94 0.37 -15.16
CA ALA A 32 9.36 0.29 -14.80
C ALA A 32 9.59 0.36 -13.28
N GLN A 33 8.68 1.02 -12.56
CA GLN A 33 8.66 1.12 -11.10
C GLN A 33 7.86 -0.01 -10.43
N GLY A 34 7.34 -0.96 -11.21
CA GLY A 34 6.62 -2.13 -10.73
C GLY A 34 5.14 -1.90 -10.43
N CYS A 35 4.53 -0.83 -10.94
CA CYS A 35 3.09 -0.56 -10.80
C CYS A 35 2.35 -0.89 -12.11
N PHE A 36 1.26 -1.66 -12.00
CA PHE A 36 0.48 -2.12 -13.15
C PHE A 36 -1.00 -1.86 -12.89
N LEU A 37 -1.66 -1.19 -13.85
CA LEU A 37 -3.12 -1.15 -13.92
C LEU A 37 -3.62 -2.46 -14.53
N ILE A 38 -4.48 -3.17 -13.80
CA ILE A 38 -5.07 -4.44 -14.25
C ILE A 38 -6.47 -4.22 -14.80
N GLU A 39 -7.27 -3.41 -14.11
CA GLU A 39 -8.64 -3.08 -14.55
C GLU A 39 -8.98 -1.65 -14.15
N ALA A 40 -9.64 -0.91 -15.04
CA ALA A 40 -10.24 0.39 -14.74
C ALA A 40 -11.68 0.41 -15.25
N ARG A 41 -12.63 0.47 -14.32
CA ARG A 41 -14.06 0.59 -14.63
C ARG A 41 -14.70 1.48 -13.58
N PHE A 42 -15.16 2.66 -13.99
CA PHE A 42 -15.79 3.59 -13.06
C PHE A 42 -16.85 2.89 -12.16
N PRO A 43 -16.78 3.08 -10.83
CA PRO A 43 -15.93 4.02 -10.11
C PRO A 43 -14.56 3.48 -9.65
N THR A 44 -14.20 2.25 -9.98
CA THR A 44 -13.02 1.57 -9.42
C THR A 44 -11.86 1.41 -10.41
N ALA A 45 -10.66 1.38 -9.86
CA ALA A 45 -9.44 1.00 -10.57
C ALA A 45 -8.59 0.07 -9.71
N PHE A 46 -8.15 -1.03 -10.31
CA PHE A 46 -7.42 -2.10 -9.66
C PHE A 46 -5.97 -2.14 -10.12
N PHE A 47 -5.05 -2.01 -9.17
CA PHE A 47 -3.61 -1.98 -9.40
C PHE A 47 -2.89 -3.08 -8.64
N ILE A 48 -1.83 -3.61 -9.25
CA ILE A 48 -0.87 -4.47 -8.56
C ILE A 48 0.50 -3.81 -8.53
N PHE A 49 1.26 -4.12 -7.47
CA PHE A 49 2.60 -3.64 -7.27
C PHE A 49 3.56 -4.81 -7.07
N ALA A 50 4.60 -4.86 -7.90
CA ALA A 50 5.70 -5.80 -7.80
C ALA A 50 6.99 -5.04 -7.49
N PRO A 51 7.75 -5.38 -6.44
CA PRO A 51 9.02 -4.72 -6.17
C PRO A 51 10.01 -4.93 -7.33
N PRO A 52 10.46 -3.87 -8.02
CA PRO A 52 11.22 -4.00 -9.26
C PRO A 52 12.63 -4.58 -9.06
N LYS A 53 13.17 -4.47 -7.84
CA LYS A 53 14.52 -4.90 -7.46
C LYS A 53 14.61 -6.37 -7.04
N ILE A 54 13.48 -7.03 -6.77
CA ILE A 54 13.45 -8.42 -6.29
C ILE A 54 13.45 -9.40 -7.47
N ARG A 55 14.14 -10.53 -7.28
CA ARG A 55 14.14 -11.68 -8.20
C ARG A 55 13.93 -13.00 -7.42
N PRO A 56 13.00 -13.88 -7.83
CA PRO A 56 12.02 -13.72 -8.91
C PRO A 56 11.02 -12.60 -8.59
N GLN A 57 10.37 -12.04 -9.62
CA GLN A 57 9.34 -11.03 -9.41
C GLN A 57 8.14 -11.63 -8.69
N ILE A 58 7.71 -10.97 -7.62
CA ILE A 58 6.52 -11.32 -6.85
C ILE A 58 5.56 -10.14 -6.80
N ILE A 59 4.27 -10.41 -6.60
CA ILE A 59 3.28 -9.37 -6.28
C ILE A 59 3.45 -9.05 -4.80
N GLY A 60 3.92 -7.83 -4.50
CA GLY A 60 4.12 -7.37 -3.12
C GLY A 60 2.85 -6.81 -2.49
N ALA A 61 1.97 -6.21 -3.30
CA ALA A 61 0.67 -5.70 -2.87
C ALA A 61 -0.28 -5.53 -4.06
N ALA A 62 -1.58 -5.49 -3.78
CA ALA A 62 -2.58 -5.03 -4.72
C ALA A 62 -3.54 -4.06 -4.01
N VAL A 63 -4.05 -3.10 -4.77
CA VAL A 63 -4.99 -2.10 -4.24
C VAL A 63 -6.17 -1.91 -5.19
N GLU A 64 -7.33 -1.72 -4.60
CA GLU A 64 -8.51 -1.20 -5.27
C GLU A 64 -8.70 0.26 -4.86
N ILE A 65 -8.81 1.14 -5.85
CA ILE A 65 -9.05 2.56 -5.65
C ILE A 65 -10.47 2.87 -6.11
N ASP A 66 -11.31 3.34 -5.21
CA ASP A 66 -12.69 3.73 -5.49
C ASP A 66 -12.80 5.26 -5.54
N PHE A 67 -13.34 5.75 -6.67
CA PHE A 67 -13.58 7.16 -6.96
C PHE A 67 -15.06 7.56 -6.82
N SER A 68 -15.85 6.79 -6.07
CA SER A 68 -17.21 7.18 -5.71
C SER A 68 -17.17 8.49 -4.92
N ASN A 69 -18.11 9.39 -5.21
CA ASN A 69 -18.15 10.74 -4.63
C ASN A 69 -16.86 11.56 -4.80
N TYR A 70 -16.02 11.23 -5.79
CA TYR A 70 -14.75 11.92 -6.01
C TYR A 70 -14.99 13.38 -6.39
N ASP A 71 -14.68 14.27 -5.43
CA ASP A 71 -14.66 15.74 -5.43
C ASP A 71 -15.01 16.21 -3.99
N LEU A 72 -16.14 15.74 -3.47
CA LEU A 72 -16.57 15.99 -2.09
C LEU A 72 -16.00 14.98 -1.11
N ARG A 73 -15.60 13.81 -1.61
CA ARG A 73 -14.82 12.84 -0.85
C ARG A 73 -13.51 12.51 -1.58
N PRO A 74 -12.44 12.21 -0.83
CA PRO A 74 -11.23 11.64 -1.41
C PRO A 74 -11.51 10.21 -1.93
N PRO A 75 -10.67 9.69 -2.84
CA PRO A 75 -10.75 8.30 -3.23
C PRO A 75 -10.46 7.37 -2.04
N SER A 76 -11.16 6.25 -1.99
CA SER A 76 -10.87 5.15 -1.06
C SER A 76 -9.74 4.30 -1.63
N VAL A 77 -8.81 3.87 -0.77
CA VAL A 77 -7.69 3.00 -1.17
C VAL A 77 -7.66 1.79 -0.24
N VAL A 78 -7.99 0.62 -0.79
CA VAL A 78 -8.07 -0.62 -0.03
C VAL A 78 -7.03 -1.60 -0.52
N PHE A 79 -6.22 -2.14 0.39
CA PHE A 79 -5.33 -3.25 0.09
C PHE A 79 -6.13 -4.54 -0.02
N VAL A 80 -5.98 -5.22 -1.15
CA VAL A 80 -6.77 -6.40 -1.48
C VAL A 80 -5.87 -7.57 -1.90
N ASP A 81 -6.41 -8.77 -1.79
CA ASP A 81 -5.79 -9.97 -2.35
C ASP A 81 -5.84 -9.89 -3.89
N PRO A 82 -4.72 -10.10 -4.60
CA PRO A 82 -4.65 -9.86 -6.03
C PRO A 82 -5.53 -10.80 -6.87
N PHE A 83 -5.96 -11.94 -6.32
CA PHE A 83 -6.74 -12.96 -7.04
C PHE A 83 -8.24 -12.87 -6.71
N THR A 84 -8.58 -12.62 -5.45
CA THR A 84 -9.95 -12.61 -4.95
C THR A 84 -10.53 -11.21 -4.79
N ARG A 85 -9.68 -10.17 -4.82
CA ARG A 85 -10.02 -8.76 -4.56
C ARG A 85 -10.68 -8.51 -3.20
N ARG A 86 -10.50 -9.42 -2.25
CA ARG A 86 -10.99 -9.24 -0.88
C ARG A 86 -10.00 -8.38 -0.09
N PRO A 87 -10.47 -7.48 0.79
CA PRO A 87 -9.60 -6.72 1.67
C PRO A 87 -8.68 -7.64 2.48
N VAL A 88 -7.41 -7.26 2.58
CA VAL A 88 -6.38 -8.01 3.31
C VAL A 88 -6.22 -7.42 4.71
N ALA A 89 -6.09 -8.26 5.73
CA ALA A 89 -5.82 -7.81 7.10
C ALA A 89 -4.36 -7.35 7.24
N ARG A 90 -4.07 -6.45 8.19
CA ARG A 90 -2.71 -5.91 8.39
C ARG A 90 -1.65 -7.00 8.60
N LYS A 91 -1.99 -8.11 9.26
CA LYS A 91 -1.10 -9.25 9.50
C LYS A 91 -0.71 -10.02 8.23
N ASP A 92 -1.60 -10.02 7.24
CA ASP A 92 -1.43 -10.78 5.99
C ASP A 92 -0.75 -9.93 4.90
N LEU A 93 -0.69 -8.61 5.11
CA LEU A 93 0.03 -7.68 4.23
C LEU A 93 1.53 -7.64 4.58
N LEU A 94 2.35 -8.25 3.72
CA LEU A 94 3.81 -8.32 3.86
C LEU A 94 4.52 -6.97 3.65
N LEU A 95 3.81 -5.97 3.13
CA LEU A 95 4.34 -4.65 2.86
C LEU A 95 4.43 -3.82 4.16
N SER A 96 5.58 -3.17 4.36
CA SER A 96 5.78 -2.14 5.39
C SER A 96 6.16 -0.84 4.72
N MET A 97 5.48 0.26 5.04
CA MET A 97 5.66 1.56 4.37
C MET A 97 6.34 2.56 5.30
N LEU A 98 7.58 2.26 5.70
CA LEU A 98 8.29 3.02 6.72
C LEU A 98 8.69 4.42 6.23
N ARG A 99 8.47 5.41 7.10
CA ARG A 99 8.85 6.81 6.93
C ARG A 99 9.76 7.23 8.06
N ARG A 100 10.81 7.98 7.69
CA ARG A 100 11.65 8.68 8.67
C ARG A 100 10.90 9.89 9.24
N PRO A 101 11.01 10.15 10.56
CA PRO A 101 10.45 11.36 11.15
C PRO A 101 11.10 12.59 10.51
N HIS A 102 10.34 13.68 10.40
CA HIS A 102 10.89 14.95 9.96
C HIS A 102 11.68 15.56 11.12
N LEU A 103 12.99 15.72 10.94
CA LEU A 103 13.89 16.31 11.93
C LEU A 103 14.39 17.65 11.38
N PRO A 104 13.71 18.78 11.68
CA PRO A 104 14.13 20.08 11.21
C PRO A 104 15.51 20.44 11.80
N GLY A 105 16.45 20.84 10.95
CA GLY A 105 17.78 21.29 11.37
C GLY A 105 18.83 20.20 11.62
N THR A 106 18.50 18.91 11.41
CA THR A 106 19.49 17.83 11.56
C THR A 106 20.22 17.54 10.23
N PRO A 107 21.56 17.63 10.17
CA PRO A 107 22.33 17.28 8.98
C PRO A 107 22.12 15.81 8.55
N PRO A 108 22.17 15.48 7.24
CA PRO A 108 21.94 14.11 6.74
C PRO A 108 22.82 13.05 7.40
N ASP A 109 24.07 13.39 7.70
CA ASP A 109 25.05 12.47 8.27
C ASP A 109 24.71 12.09 9.72
N MET A 110 24.11 13.01 10.48
CA MET A 110 23.62 12.74 11.84
C MET A 110 22.41 11.82 11.86
N ILE A 111 21.56 11.86 10.83
CA ILE A 111 20.37 10.99 10.76
C ILE A 111 20.79 9.52 10.72
N SER A 112 21.84 9.19 9.95
CA SER A 112 22.37 7.83 9.85
C SER A 112 22.89 7.33 11.20
N VAL A 113 23.59 8.18 11.96
CA VAL A 113 24.09 7.86 13.31
C VAL A 113 22.93 7.64 14.28
N LEU A 114 21.92 8.51 14.27
CA LEU A 114 20.75 8.37 15.14
C LEU A 114 19.92 7.12 14.81
N MET A 115 19.85 6.72 13.53
CA MET A 115 19.24 5.45 13.13
C MET A 115 20.02 4.24 13.65
N GLN A 116 21.36 4.26 13.57
CA GLN A 116 22.21 3.17 14.11
C GLN A 116 22.08 3.04 15.63
N GLN A 117 21.92 4.15 16.34
CA GLN A 117 21.71 4.18 17.79
C GLN A 117 20.26 3.84 18.20
N LYS A 118 19.37 3.50 17.24
CA LYS A 118 17.93 3.32 17.46
C LYS A 118 17.26 4.52 18.17
N ALA A 119 17.85 5.72 18.04
CA ALA A 119 17.35 6.95 18.63
C ALA A 119 16.23 7.59 17.79
N LEU A 120 15.93 7.05 16.60
CA LEU A 120 14.83 7.49 15.75
C LEU A 120 13.76 6.40 15.63
N SER A 121 12.55 6.75 16.03
CA SER A 121 11.36 5.94 15.76
C SER A 121 10.92 6.17 14.32
N LEU A 122 10.92 5.11 13.51
CA LEU A 122 10.28 5.12 12.21
C LEU A 122 8.76 5.05 12.39
N SER A 123 8.02 5.74 11.52
CA SER A 123 6.55 5.67 11.46
C SER A 123 6.15 4.86 10.23
N ASP A 124 5.14 3.99 10.34
CA ASP A 124 4.57 3.29 9.19
C ASP A 124 3.46 4.14 8.56
N PHE A 125 3.47 4.31 7.23
CA PHE A 125 2.35 4.89 6.49
C PHE A 125 1.13 3.98 6.49
N LEU A 126 1.31 2.67 6.68
CA LEU A 126 0.21 1.72 6.82
C LEU A 126 -0.21 1.61 8.28
N GLN A 127 -1.43 2.02 8.58
CA GLN A 127 -2.00 1.92 9.92
C GLN A 127 -3.24 1.03 9.92
N ALA A 128 -3.53 0.41 11.06
CA ALA A 128 -4.72 -0.39 11.27
C ALA A 128 -5.11 -0.34 12.75
N ASN A 129 -6.41 -0.46 13.05
CA ASN A 129 -6.88 -0.49 14.43
C ASN A 129 -6.41 -1.76 15.17
N SER A 130 -6.19 -2.86 14.44
CA SER A 130 -5.50 -4.06 14.94
C SER A 130 -4.92 -4.86 13.77
N ALA A 131 -4.15 -5.90 14.08
CA ALA A 131 -3.57 -6.82 13.08
C ALA A 131 -4.62 -7.53 12.20
N GLU A 132 -5.84 -7.69 12.72
CA GLU A 132 -6.98 -8.34 12.04
C GLU A 132 -7.78 -7.38 11.14
N HIS A 133 -7.59 -6.07 11.30
CA HIS A 133 -8.30 -5.09 10.50
C HIS A 133 -7.56 -4.81 9.19
N THR A 134 -8.33 -4.41 8.17
CA THR A 134 -7.78 -3.90 6.92
C THR A 134 -6.94 -2.65 7.20
N PRO A 135 -5.69 -2.58 6.70
CA PRO A 135 -4.87 -1.40 6.87
C PRO A 135 -5.30 -0.29 5.93
N PHE A 136 -5.00 0.94 6.29
CA PHE A 136 -5.20 2.12 5.47
C PHE A 136 -3.93 2.95 5.35
N LEU A 137 -3.85 3.74 4.28
CA LEU A 137 -2.79 4.73 4.09
C LEU A 137 -3.07 5.94 4.98
N CYS A 138 -2.24 6.16 5.99
CA CYS A 138 -2.33 7.29 6.91
C CYS A 138 -1.77 8.57 6.25
N MET A 139 -2.51 9.13 5.31
CA MET A 139 -2.18 10.36 4.58
C MET A 139 -3.40 11.08 4.03
N ALA A 140 -3.34 12.42 3.99
CA ALA A 140 -4.35 13.25 3.35
C ALA A 140 -4.55 12.85 1.87
N GLY A 141 -5.80 12.93 1.43
CA GLY A 141 -6.22 12.50 0.09
C GLY A 141 -6.62 11.03 -0.03
N VAL A 142 -6.67 10.30 1.09
CA VAL A 142 -7.23 8.94 1.17
C VAL A 142 -8.46 8.95 2.08
N ARG A 143 -9.56 8.34 1.65
CA ARG A 143 -10.84 8.33 2.38
C ARG A 143 -10.71 7.78 3.78
N GLU A 144 -10.06 6.64 3.92
CA GLU A 144 -9.88 5.95 5.19
C GLU A 144 -9.09 6.80 6.20
N TYR A 145 -8.18 7.68 5.74
CA TYR A 145 -7.50 8.64 6.59
C TYR A 145 -8.48 9.69 7.12
N HIS A 146 -9.25 10.33 6.24
CA HIS A 146 -10.18 11.40 6.65
C HIS A 146 -11.38 10.89 7.45
N ASP A 147 -11.77 9.64 7.28
CA ASP A 147 -12.85 9.00 8.05
C ASP A 147 -12.39 8.50 9.43
N ASN A 148 -11.07 8.44 9.68
CA ASN A 148 -10.55 7.95 10.95
C ASN A 148 -10.70 9.01 12.07
N PRO A 149 -11.23 8.66 13.26
CA PRO A 149 -11.35 9.59 14.39
C PRO A 149 -10.05 10.29 14.80
N ALA A 150 -8.88 9.68 14.56
CA ALA A 150 -7.58 10.30 14.82
C ALA A 150 -7.29 11.53 13.93
N HIS A 151 -8.05 11.72 12.85
CA HIS A 151 -7.86 12.78 11.86
C HIS A 151 -9.10 13.67 11.67
N SER A 152 -10.03 13.67 12.63
CA SER A 152 -11.30 14.41 12.54
C SER A 152 -11.13 15.94 12.40
N GLY A 153 -9.96 16.48 12.74
CA GLY A 153 -9.62 17.90 12.57
C GLY A 153 -9.07 18.27 11.18
N ASP A 154 -8.82 17.30 10.31
CA ASP A 154 -8.14 17.49 9.02
C ASP A 154 -9.09 17.19 7.84
N SER A 155 -9.88 18.19 7.45
CA SER A 155 -10.91 18.04 6.42
C SER A 155 -10.33 17.88 5.01
N TRP A 156 -10.85 16.91 4.25
CA TRP A 156 -10.53 16.72 2.83
C TRP A 156 -10.69 18.00 2.00
N LEU A 157 -11.65 18.86 2.34
CA LEU A 157 -11.89 20.10 1.58
C LEU A 157 -10.69 21.06 1.58
N LEU A 158 -9.78 20.93 2.55
CA LEU A 158 -8.54 21.68 2.62
C LEU A 158 -7.49 21.19 1.61
N HIS A 159 -7.60 19.95 1.15
CA HIS A 159 -6.58 19.25 0.33
C HIS A 159 -7.02 18.99 -1.11
N ARG A 160 -8.33 19.03 -1.40
CA ARG A 160 -8.88 18.64 -2.71
C ARG A 160 -8.35 19.43 -3.92
N GLY A 161 -7.68 20.57 -3.69
CA GLY A 161 -7.11 21.43 -4.73
C GLY A 161 -5.57 21.38 -4.84
N SER A 162 -4.86 20.76 -3.90
CA SER A 162 -3.39 20.78 -3.81
C SER A 162 -2.71 19.55 -4.45
N GLY A 163 -3.50 18.60 -4.94
CA GLY A 163 -3.02 17.41 -5.65
C GLY A 163 -3.01 16.15 -4.80
N GLU A 164 -3.15 16.25 -3.47
CA GLU A 164 -3.47 15.10 -2.63
C GLU A 164 -4.73 14.39 -3.15
N GLY A 165 -4.75 13.06 -3.08
CA GLY A 165 -5.89 12.25 -3.53
C GLY A 165 -6.08 12.20 -5.05
N CYS A 166 -5.13 12.71 -5.85
CA CYS A 166 -5.04 12.30 -7.25
C CYS A 166 -4.41 10.90 -7.37
N LEU A 167 -4.68 10.21 -8.48
CA LEU A 167 -4.19 8.85 -8.71
C LEU A 167 -2.66 8.82 -8.69
N ALA A 168 -2.00 9.74 -9.39
CA ALA A 168 -0.54 9.87 -9.42
C ALA A 168 0.06 9.93 -8.01
N PHE A 169 -0.50 10.81 -7.18
CA PHE A 169 -0.04 11.02 -5.81
C PHE A 169 -0.15 9.76 -4.97
N ILE A 170 -1.27 9.03 -5.06
CA ILE A 170 -1.48 7.79 -4.31
C ILE A 170 -0.48 6.72 -4.76
N LEU A 171 -0.38 6.47 -6.07
CA LEU A 171 0.52 5.46 -6.62
C LEU A 171 1.99 5.76 -6.29
N ASP A 172 2.41 7.02 -6.41
CA ASP A 172 3.77 7.45 -6.11
C ASP A 172 4.13 7.23 -4.64
N LYS A 173 3.18 7.40 -3.71
CA LYS A 173 3.42 7.12 -2.29
C LYS A 173 3.54 5.63 -2.02
N ILE A 174 2.70 4.80 -2.63
CA ILE A 174 2.79 3.34 -2.51
C ILE A 174 4.13 2.85 -3.07
N ILE A 175 4.57 3.37 -4.22
CA ILE A 175 5.86 3.01 -4.80
C ILE A 175 7.01 3.50 -3.90
N LYS A 176 6.99 4.78 -3.52
CA LYS A 176 8.10 5.42 -2.79
C LYS A 176 8.35 4.80 -1.42
N TYR A 177 7.27 4.49 -0.68
CA TYR A 177 7.39 3.98 0.69
C TYR A 177 7.16 2.48 0.79
N GLY A 178 6.40 1.89 -0.14
CA GLY A 178 6.10 0.46 -0.16
C GLY A 178 7.10 -0.33 -0.99
N THR A 179 6.85 -0.50 -2.28
CA THR A 179 7.58 -1.49 -3.09
C THR A 179 8.97 -1.05 -3.54
N GLY A 180 9.23 0.25 -3.66
CA GLY A 180 10.51 0.80 -4.13
C GLY A 180 11.69 0.57 -3.17
N PRO A 181 11.51 0.71 -1.84
CA PRO A 181 12.54 0.39 -0.85
C PRO A 181 12.82 -1.11 -0.67
N VAL A 182 11.99 -2.02 -1.18
CA VAL A 182 12.19 -3.46 -0.98
C VAL A 182 13.27 -3.97 -1.93
N GLU A 183 14.42 -4.35 -1.37
CA GLU A 183 15.58 -4.80 -2.16
C GLU A 183 15.85 -6.30 -2.04
N GLN A 184 15.38 -6.94 -0.97
CA GLN A 184 15.64 -8.35 -0.68
C GLN A 184 14.42 -9.02 -0.04
N ILE A 185 14.30 -10.33 -0.27
CA ILE A 185 13.39 -11.22 0.45
C ILE A 185 14.24 -12.23 1.18
N GLN A 186 14.01 -12.39 2.49
CA GLN A 186 14.69 -13.40 3.29
C GLN A 186 13.87 -14.69 3.27
N TYR A 187 14.44 -15.75 2.71
CA TYR A 187 13.89 -17.10 2.79
C TYR A 187 14.65 -17.89 3.85
N GLN A 188 13.95 -18.41 4.87
CA GLN A 188 14.53 -19.29 5.87
C GLN A 188 14.05 -20.72 5.63
N PHE A 189 14.98 -21.61 5.24
CA PHE A 189 14.72 -23.03 5.10
C PHE A 189 15.29 -23.75 6.33
N GLN A 190 14.45 -24.46 7.08
CA GLN A 190 14.91 -25.39 8.12
C GLN A 190 14.68 -26.82 7.62
N ILE A 191 15.78 -27.52 7.33
CA ILE A 191 15.75 -28.95 6.98
C ILE A 191 16.20 -29.73 8.21
N SER A 192 15.28 -30.47 8.81
CA SER A 192 15.57 -31.41 9.89
C SER A 192 15.55 -32.84 9.34
N VAL A 193 16.70 -33.51 9.37
CA VAL A 193 16.81 -34.94 9.05
C VAL A 193 16.65 -35.72 10.35
N GLY A 194 15.56 -36.48 10.46
CA GLY A 194 15.34 -37.38 11.59
C GLY A 194 16.34 -38.54 11.60
N ALA A 195 16.58 -39.13 12.77
CA ALA A 195 17.39 -40.34 12.88
C ALA A 195 16.73 -41.50 12.08
N MET A 196 17.56 -42.41 11.55
CA MET A 196 17.06 -43.66 10.97
C MET A 196 16.37 -44.45 12.09
N VAL A 197 15.04 -44.52 12.03
CA VAL A 197 14.25 -45.33 12.95
C VAL A 197 14.25 -46.76 12.42
N VAL A 198 14.94 -47.66 13.11
CA VAL A 198 14.79 -49.10 12.89
C VAL A 198 13.60 -49.56 13.72
N PRO A 199 12.49 -50.01 13.11
CA PRO A 199 11.38 -50.55 13.88
C PRO A 199 11.85 -51.79 14.66
N PRO A 200 11.44 -51.98 15.92
CA PRO A 200 11.90 -53.09 16.75
C PRO A 200 11.67 -54.47 16.11
N SER A 201 10.64 -54.60 15.26
CA SER A 201 10.32 -55.82 14.51
C SER A 201 11.29 -56.14 13.36
N ALA A 202 12.17 -55.21 12.98
CA ALA A 202 13.16 -55.39 11.92
C ALA A 202 14.58 -55.68 12.46
N ILE A 203 14.73 -55.83 13.78
CA ILE A 203 16.00 -56.23 14.41
C ILE A 203 16.11 -57.76 14.27
N PRO A 204 17.08 -58.30 13.51
CA PRO A 204 17.30 -59.74 13.42
C PRO A 204 17.77 -60.31 14.77
N GLU A 205 17.38 -61.55 15.08
CA GLU A 205 17.86 -62.32 16.24
C GLU A 205 19.36 -62.65 16.16
#